data_AF-A0A844ZFR0-F1
#
_entry.id   AF-A0A844ZFR0-F1
#
_cell.length_a   1.000
_cell.length_b   1.000
_cell.length_c   1.000
_cell.angle_alpha   90.00
_cell.angle_beta   90.00
_cell.angle_gamma   90.00
#
_symmetry.space_group_name_H-M   'P 1'
#
loop_
_entity.id
_entity.type
_entity.pdbx_description
1 polymer ?
#
loop_
_entity_poly.entity_id
_entity_poly.type
_entity_poly.pdbx_seq_one_letter_code
_entity_poly.pdbx_strand_id
1 'polypeptide(L)'
;MSFTKKDRSLQSKSGKTFPELSPSALSGALALALKQEFGELPSSVKTVAKLTNSNERAVRNWFDGKNSPSADNLVILMRHSDQILRTVLELADRRDLMLAVGLSSLRAQLVDVLSAIDEVQGS
;
A
#
# COMPACT_ATOMS: atom_id res chain seq x y z
N MET A 1 42.60 -22.30 0.60
CA MET A 1 41.80 -22.08 -0.62
C MET A 1 41.12 -20.73 -0.51
N SER A 2 41.56 -19.72 -1.27
CA SER A 2 41.01 -18.35 -1.22
C SER A 2 39.89 -18.20 -2.25
N PHE A 3 38.72 -17.70 -1.81
CA PHE A 3 37.65 -17.28 -2.71
C PHE A 3 38.05 -16.00 -3.45
N THR A 4 37.91 -16.00 -4.78
CA THR A 4 38.22 -14.85 -5.63
C THR A 4 37.24 -13.71 -5.39
N LYS A 5 37.77 -12.53 -5.09
CA LYS A 5 37.10 -11.28 -4.66
C LYS A 5 36.18 -10.62 -5.72
N LYS A 6 35.71 -11.36 -6.74
CA LYS A 6 35.11 -10.79 -7.96
C LYS A 6 33.70 -11.28 -8.32
N ASP A 7 33.00 -11.99 -7.45
CA ASP A 7 31.71 -12.60 -7.83
C ASP A 7 30.47 -11.72 -7.65
N ARG A 8 30.59 -10.42 -7.34
CA ARG A 8 29.39 -9.56 -7.27
C ARG A 8 29.65 -8.07 -7.49
N SER A 9 30.13 -7.69 -8.69
CA SER A 9 30.06 -6.29 -9.13
C SER A 9 29.17 -6.14 -10.36
N LEU A 10 27.87 -6.38 -10.18
CA LEU A 10 26.85 -5.92 -11.13
C LEU A 10 26.62 -4.42 -10.89
N GLN A 11 27.59 -3.57 -11.24
CA GLN A 11 27.35 -2.13 -11.26
C GLN A 11 26.72 -1.78 -12.62
N SER A 12 25.49 -1.25 -12.59
CA SER A 12 24.83 -0.75 -13.80
C SER A 12 25.63 0.40 -14.39
N LYS A 13 25.93 0.32 -15.70
CA LYS A 13 26.60 1.40 -16.44
C LYS A 13 25.75 2.68 -16.35
N SER A 14 26.40 3.78 -15.96
CA SER A 14 25.84 5.14 -15.98
C SER A 14 25.38 5.49 -17.41
N GLY A 15 24.13 5.89 -17.57
CA GLY A 15 23.58 6.27 -18.89
C GLY A 15 22.09 5.98 -19.09
N LYS A 16 21.46 5.20 -18.22
CA LYS A 16 19.98 5.08 -18.15
C LYS A 16 19.56 5.44 -16.74
N THR A 17 19.09 6.67 -16.55
CA THR A 17 18.39 7.07 -15.32
C THR A 17 17.04 6.36 -15.32
N PHE A 18 16.96 5.26 -14.56
CA PHE A 18 15.66 4.69 -14.20
C PHE A 18 14.97 5.67 -13.25
N PRO A 19 13.63 5.74 -13.24
CA PRO A 19 12.91 6.47 -12.19
C PRO A 19 13.37 5.93 -10.83
N GLU A 20 14.08 6.75 -10.06
CA GLU A 20 14.52 6.36 -8.73
C GLU A 20 13.36 6.55 -7.76
N LEU A 21 12.70 5.45 -7.41
CA LEU A 21 11.84 5.44 -6.23
C LEU A 21 12.74 5.39 -5.00
N SER A 22 13.00 6.56 -4.40
CA SER A 22 13.78 6.61 -3.17
C SER A 22 13.03 5.88 -2.05
N PRO A 23 13.73 5.18 -1.14
CA PRO A 23 13.07 4.54 0.00
C PRO A 23 12.23 5.50 0.85
N SER A 24 12.64 6.76 0.95
CA SER A 24 11.91 7.82 1.67
C SER A 24 10.65 8.29 0.94
N ALA A 25 10.64 8.29 -0.40
CA ALA A 25 9.44 8.60 -1.18
C ALA A 25 8.38 7.52 -0.99
N LEU A 26 8.78 6.24 -1.02
CA LEU A 26 7.85 5.12 -0.79
C LEU A 26 7.32 5.13 0.65
N SER A 27 8.18 5.33 1.66
CA SER A 27 7.72 5.36 3.05
C SER A 27 6.79 6.53 3.32
N GLY A 28 7.07 7.71 2.77
CA GLY A 28 6.23 8.90 2.89
C GLY A 28 4.86 8.73 2.23
N ALA A 29 4.83 8.21 1.00
CA ALA A 29 3.57 7.96 0.29
C ALA A 29 2.69 6.93 1.01
N LEU A 30 3.28 5.82 1.49
CA LEU A 30 2.55 4.82 2.25
C LEU A 30 2.07 5.33 3.61
N ALA A 31 2.84 6.20 4.27
CA ALA A 31 2.41 6.84 5.51
C ALA A 31 1.16 7.70 5.31
N LEU A 32 1.13 8.51 4.24
CA LEU A 32 -0.04 9.32 3.89
C LEU A 32 -1.25 8.44 3.58
N ALA A 33 -1.07 7.38 2.80
CA ALA A 33 -2.14 6.45 2.47
C ALA A 33 -2.71 5.73 3.71
N LEU A 34 -1.85 5.29 4.64
CA LEU A 34 -2.27 4.69 5.90
C LEU A 34 -3.11 5.64 6.74
N LYS A 35 -2.70 6.91 6.81
CA LYS A 35 -3.42 7.95 7.56
C LYS A 35 -4.77 8.28 6.92
N GLN A 36 -4.84 8.30 5.59
CA GLN A 36 -6.09 8.53 4.86
C GLN A 36 -7.08 7.38 5.05
N GLU A 37 -6.60 6.13 5.00
CA GLU A 37 -7.47 4.96 5.11
C GLU A 37 -7.91 4.68 6.55
N PHE A 38 -6.97 4.68 7.50
CA PHE A 38 -7.21 4.21 8.86
C PHE A 38 -7.34 5.34 9.88
N GLY A 39 -7.04 6.59 9.50
CA GLY A 39 -6.97 7.73 10.40
C GLY A 39 -5.63 7.85 11.14
N GLU A 40 -5.48 8.92 11.93
CA GLU A 40 -4.23 9.24 12.64
C GLU A 40 -4.25 8.89 14.14
N LEU A 41 -5.30 8.24 14.61
CA LEU A 41 -5.48 7.94 16.03
C LEU A 41 -4.58 6.77 16.47
N PRO A 42 -4.20 6.68 17.76
CA PRO A 42 -3.48 5.51 18.28
C PRO A 42 -4.23 4.18 18.05
N SER A 43 -5.56 4.21 17.97
CA SER A 43 -6.39 3.06 17.61
C SER A 43 -6.13 2.57 16.18
N SER A 44 -5.84 3.47 15.24
CA SER A 44 -5.51 3.14 13.85
C SER A 44 -4.25 2.28 13.76
N VAL A 45 -3.22 2.62 14.54
CA VAL A 45 -1.98 1.83 14.64
C VAL A 45 -2.27 0.42 15.16
N LYS A 46 -3.16 0.28 16.17
CA LYS A 46 -3.55 -1.03 16.72
C LYS A 46 -4.32 -1.88 15.71
N THR A 47 -5.24 -1.26 14.98
CA THR A 47 -6.01 -1.92 13.93
C THR A 47 -5.08 -2.49 12.85
N VAL A 48 -4.14 -1.67 12.36
CA VAL A 48 -3.18 -2.11 11.34
C VAL A 48 -2.22 -3.17 11.88
N ALA A 49 -1.75 -3.03 13.13
CA ALA A 49 -0.90 -4.04 13.77
C ALA A 49 -1.59 -5.41 13.86
N LYS A 50 -2.88 -5.42 14.22
CA LYS A 50 -3.69 -6.65 14.26
C LYS A 50 -3.91 -7.21 12.85
N LEU A 51 -4.20 -6.35 11.87
CA LEU A 51 -4.44 -6.73 10.47
C LEU A 51 -3.21 -7.41 9.85
N THR A 52 -2.02 -6.86 10.07
CA THR A 52 -0.77 -7.35 9.47
C THR A 52 0.02 -8.27 10.39
N ASN A 53 -0.54 -8.67 11.54
CA ASN A 53 0.14 -9.43 12.59
C ASN A 53 1.55 -8.90 12.90
N SER A 54 1.67 -7.58 13.01
CA SER A 54 2.95 -6.87 13.16
C SER A 54 3.01 -6.15 14.49
N ASN A 55 4.22 -5.86 14.98
CA ASN A 55 4.36 -5.12 16.24
C ASN A 55 3.95 -3.64 16.07
N GLU A 56 3.30 -3.06 17.09
CA GLU A 56 2.80 -1.68 17.03
C GLU A 56 3.90 -0.64 16.80
N ARG A 57 5.14 -0.89 17.24
CA ARG A 57 6.27 0.04 17.03
C ARG A 57 6.63 0.13 15.54
N ALA A 58 6.65 -1.00 14.83
CA ALA A 58 6.92 -1.06 13.40
C ALA A 58 5.80 -0.35 12.64
N VAL A 59 4.54 -0.64 12.99
CA VAL A 59 3.38 0.04 12.38
C VAL A 59 3.44 1.54 12.63
N ARG A 60 3.75 1.99 13.84
CA ARG A 60 3.93 3.42 14.13
C ARG A 60 5.03 4.04 13.27
N ASN A 61 6.14 3.34 13.04
CA ASN A 61 7.18 3.81 12.12
C ASN A 61 6.69 3.91 10.67
N TRP A 62 5.72 3.09 10.25
CA TRP A 62 5.08 3.21 8.93
C TRP A 62 4.17 4.43 8.86
N PHE A 63 3.34 4.68 9.88
CA PHE A 63 2.51 5.89 9.98
C PHE A 63 3.36 7.18 10.06
N ASP A 64 4.54 7.12 10.67
CA ASP A 64 5.49 8.23 10.73
C ASP A 64 6.32 8.39 9.44
N GLY A 65 6.22 7.46 8.48
CA GLY A 65 7.03 7.45 7.26
C GLY A 65 8.53 7.19 7.49
N LYS A 66 8.92 6.73 8.70
CA LYS A 66 10.32 6.42 9.05
C LYS A 66 10.83 5.19 8.34
N ASN A 67 9.99 4.17 8.20
CA ASN A 67 10.27 2.93 7.51
C ASN A 67 9.04 2.52 6.69
N SER A 68 9.27 1.79 5.61
CA SER A 68 8.18 1.17 4.85
C SER A 68 7.73 -0.16 5.47
N PRO A 69 6.48 -0.58 5.25
CA PRO A 69 6.07 -1.96 5.48
C PRO A 69 6.98 -2.92 4.70
N SER A 70 7.23 -4.11 5.26
CA SER A 70 7.86 -5.21 4.50
C SER A 70 6.96 -5.59 3.32
N ALA A 71 7.52 -6.27 2.31
CA ALA A 71 6.76 -6.71 1.14
C ALA A 71 5.52 -7.53 1.54
N ASP A 72 5.65 -8.46 2.48
CA ASP A 72 4.53 -9.27 2.98
C ASP A 72 3.42 -8.41 3.60
N ASN A 73 3.81 -7.45 4.44
CA ASN A 73 2.87 -6.54 5.09
C ASN A 73 2.22 -5.59 4.09
N LEU A 74 2.95 -5.14 3.08
CA LEU A 74 2.40 -4.31 2.00
C LEU A 74 1.34 -5.09 1.21
N VAL A 75 1.58 -6.36 0.90
CA VAL A 75 0.59 -7.23 0.21
C VAL A 75 -0.64 -7.46 1.07
N ILE A 76 -0.51 -7.61 2.39
CA ILE A 76 -1.66 -7.68 3.30
C ILE A 76 -2.43 -6.36 3.28
N LEU A 77 -1.75 -5.22 3.40
CA LEU A 77 -2.40 -3.91 3.37
C LEU A 77 -3.16 -3.67 2.05
N MET A 78 -2.55 -3.97 0.89
CA MET A 78 -3.20 -3.84 -0.41
C MET A 78 -4.41 -4.77 -0.59
N ARG A 79 -4.47 -5.91 0.12
CA ARG A 79 -5.65 -6.79 0.12
C ARG A 79 -6.85 -6.23 0.87
N HIS A 80 -6.60 -5.30 1.80
CA HIS A 80 -7.61 -4.76 2.70
C HIS A 80 -7.86 -3.27 2.51
N SER A 81 -7.08 -2.60 1.66
CA SER A 81 -7.18 -1.17 1.40
C SER A 81 -6.93 -0.84 -0.07
N ASP A 82 -8.00 -0.39 -0.74
CA ASP A 82 -7.92 0.14 -2.09
C ASP A 82 -7.03 1.39 -2.15
N GLN A 83 -6.99 2.19 -1.08
CA GLN A 83 -6.18 3.41 -1.03
C GLN A 83 -4.68 3.10 -1.03
N ILE A 84 -4.26 2.06 -0.30
CA ILE A 84 -2.88 1.59 -0.32
C ILE A 84 -2.52 1.02 -1.69
N LEU A 85 -3.42 0.22 -2.29
CA LEU A 85 -3.21 -0.34 -3.64
C LEU A 85 -3.07 0.78 -4.68
N ARG A 86 -3.94 1.79 -4.66
CA ARG A 86 -3.89 2.95 -5.57
C ARG A 86 -2.57 3.71 -5.44
N THR A 87 -2.11 3.93 -4.21
CA THR A 87 -0.83 4.61 -3.95
C THR A 87 0.34 3.86 -4.58
N VAL A 88 0.37 2.53 -4.43
CA VAL A 88 1.43 1.69 -5.04
C VAL A 88 1.35 1.72 -6.57
N LEU A 89 0.14 1.66 -7.14
CA LEU A 89 -0.06 1.76 -8.60
C LEU A 89 0.35 3.12 -9.15
N GLU A 90 0.10 4.20 -8.41
CA GLU A 90 0.53 5.55 -8.78
C GLU A 90 2.06 5.67 -8.79
N LEU A 91 2.73 5.17 -7.73
CA LEU A 91 4.19 5.12 -7.68
C LEU A 91 4.80 4.23 -8.77
N ALA A 92 4.06 3.22 -9.24
CA ALA A 92 4.46 2.36 -10.35
C ALA A 92 4.14 2.96 -11.74
N ASP A 93 3.57 4.17 -11.80
CA ASP A 93 3.02 4.81 -13.01
C ASP A 93 2.03 3.90 -13.78
N ARG A 94 1.26 3.11 -13.04
CA ARG A 94 0.20 2.20 -13.53
C ARG A 94 -1.20 2.74 -13.25
N ARG A 95 -1.40 4.01 -13.60
CA ARG A 95 -2.67 4.74 -13.42
C ARG A 95 -3.83 4.12 -14.20
N ASP A 96 -3.53 3.40 -15.28
CA ASP A 96 -4.48 2.60 -16.06
C ASP A 96 -5.22 1.57 -15.19
N LEU A 97 -4.51 0.93 -14.25
CA LEU A 97 -5.08 -0.09 -13.38
C LEU A 97 -5.92 0.49 -12.23
N MET A 98 -5.69 1.75 -11.86
CA MET A 98 -6.49 2.42 -10.82
C MET A 98 -7.96 2.56 -11.22
N LEU A 99 -8.23 2.81 -12.51
CA LEU A 99 -9.60 2.92 -13.03
C LEU A 99 -10.38 1.61 -12.86
N ALA A 100 -9.72 0.46 -13.05
CA ALA A 100 -10.34 -0.85 -12.87
C ALA A 100 -10.69 -1.15 -11.40
N VAL A 101 -9.80 -0.75 -10.47
CA VAL A 101 -10.06 -0.85 -9.02
C VAL A 101 -11.23 0.05 -8.61
N GLY A 102 -11.23 1.31 -9.08
CA GLY A 102 -12.31 2.26 -8.80
C GLY A 102 -13.67 1.79 -9.32
N LEU A 103 -13.73 1.23 -10.53
CA LEU A 103 -14.95 0.70 -11.11
C LEU A 103 -15.52 -0.47 -10.32
N SER A 104 -14.65 -1.37 -9.84
CA SER A 104 -15.06 -2.53 -9.04
C SER A 104 -15.68 -2.10 -7.69
N SER A 105 -15.04 -1.13 -7.02
CA SER A 105 -15.55 -0.54 -5.78
C SER A 105 -16.88 0.20 -5.98
N LEU A 106 -16.99 1.01 -7.05
CA LEU A 106 -18.23 1.71 -7.40
C LEU A 106 -19.37 0.72 -7.70
N ARG A 107 -19.08 -0.38 -8.39
CA ARG A 107 -20.06 -1.44 -8.64
C ARG A 107 -20.54 -2.08 -7.34
N ALA A 108 -19.63 -2.37 -6.40
CA ALA A 108 -20.00 -2.93 -5.10
C ALA A 108 -20.93 -1.98 -4.33
N GLN A 109 -20.58 -0.69 -4.27
CA GLN A 109 -21.42 0.32 -3.61
C GLN A 109 -22.81 0.44 -4.26
N LEU A 110 -22.89 0.39 -5.60
CA LEU A 110 -24.18 0.39 -6.29
C LEU A 110 -25.04 -0.84 -5.96
N VAL A 111 -24.43 -2.02 -5.85
CA VAL A 111 -25.13 -3.24 -5.45
C VAL A 111 -25.67 -3.13 -4.02
N ASP A 112 -24.86 -2.59 -3.10
CA ASP A 112 -25.28 -2.39 -1.71
C ASP A 112 -26.45 -1.41 -1.60
N VAL A 113 -26.39 -0.29 -2.35
CA VAL A 113 -27.47 0.71 -2.38
C VAL A 113 -28.76 0.12 -3.00
N LEU A 114 -28.66 -0.63 -4.09
CA LEU A 114 -29.82 -1.30 -4.69
C LEU A 114 -30.46 -2.28 -3.72
N SER A 115 -29.65 -3.09 -3.03
CA SER A 115 -30.13 -4.04 -2.02
C SER A 115 -30.87 -3.33 -0.89
N ALA A 116 -30.35 -2.19 -0.42
CA ALA A 116 -31.02 -1.39 0.61
C ALA A 116 -32.37 -0.80 0.12
N ILE A 117 -32.49 -0.43 -1.16
CA ILE A 117 -33.76 0.05 -1.73
C ILE A 117 -34.78 -1.10 -1.79
N ASP A 118 -34.36 -2.29 -2.25
CA ASP A 118 -35.22 -3.46 -2.35
C ASP A 118 -35.76 -3.89 -0.97
N GLU A 119 -34.93 -3.81 0.09
CA GLU A 119 -35.36 -4.08 1.47
C GLU A 119 -36.45 -3.10 1.96
N VAL A 120 -36.33 -1.82 1.60
CA VAL A 120 -37.32 -0.79 1.97
C VAL A 120 -38.62 -0.94 1.17
N GLN A 121 -38.56 -1.39 -0.07
CA GLN A 121 -39.73 -1.58 -0.94
C GLN A 121 -40.43 -2.94 -0.73
N GLY A 122 -39.73 -3.93 -0.18
CA GLY A 122 -40.25 -5.27 0.12
C GLY A 122 -40.93 -5.43 1.49
N SER A 123 -41.07 -4.34 2.26
CA SER A 123 -41.79 -4.27 3.55
C SER A 123 -43.11 -3.52 3.41
#